data_AF-A0A846E6U4-F1
#
_entry.id   AF-A0A846E6U4-F1
#
_cell.length_a   1.000
_cell.length_b   1.000
_cell.length_c   1.000
_cell.angle_alpha   90.00
_cell.angle_beta   90.00
_cell.angle_gamma   90.00
#
_symmetry.space_group_name_H-M   'P 1'
#
loop_
_entity.id
_entity.type
_entity.pdbx_description
1 polymer ?
#
loop_
_entity_poly.entity_id
_entity_poly.type
_entity_poly.pdbx_seq_one_letter_code
_entity_poly.pdbx_strand_id
1 'polypeptide(L)' 'MAIDSQVRQQASNPNTPPEQLRELAVCEDVAIRQLVVANPNTPTEVLWELG' A
#
# COMPACT_ATOMS: atom_id res chain seq x y z
N MET A 1 10.54 10.72 -12.09
CA MET A 1 10.05 9.37 -11.76
C MET A 1 8.54 9.43 -11.82
N ALA A 2 7.93 8.89 -12.88
CA ALA A 2 6.49 8.69 -12.87
C ALA A 2 6.23 7.61 -11.82
N ILE A 3 5.66 7.97 -10.69
CA ILE A 3 5.18 6.97 -9.73
C ILE A 3 4.15 6.16 -10.52
N ASP A 4 4.48 4.89 -10.77
CA ASP A 4 3.73 4.03 -11.68
C ASP A 4 2.25 4.05 -11.29
N SER A 5 1.38 4.50 -12.19
CA SER A 5 -0.07 4.54 -11.97
C SER A 5 -0.60 3.18 -11.49
N GLN A 6 0.08 2.11 -11.88
CA GLN A 6 -0.19 0.75 -11.45
C GLN A 6 -0.01 0.55 -9.94
N VAL A 7 1.06 1.09 -9.35
CA VAL A 7 1.37 0.97 -7.91
C VAL A 7 0.27 1.64 -7.08
N ARG A 8 -0.22 2.82 -7.53
CA ARG A 8 -1.36 3.51 -6.90
C ARG A 8 -2.64 2.70 -6.98
N GLN A 9 -2.93 2.14 -8.17
CA GLN A 9 -4.10 1.30 -8.36
C GLN A 9 -4.04 0.06 -7.46
N GLN A 10 -2.90 -0.62 -7.39
CA GLN A 10 -2.70 -1.77 -6.50
C GLN A 10 -2.85 -1.38 -5.04
N ALA A 11 -2.24 -0.29 -4.58
CA ALA A 11 -2.37 0.16 -3.19
C ALA A 11 -3.83 0.46 -2.81
N SER A 12 -4.62 1.05 -3.72
CA SER A 12 -6.03 1.38 -3.48
C SER A 12 -7.03 0.23 -3.76
N ASN A 13 -6.59 -0.86 -4.40
CA ASN A 13 -7.49 -1.92 -4.84
C ASN A 13 -7.77 -2.89 -3.68
N PRO A 14 -9.04 -3.04 -3.25
CA PRO A 14 -9.42 -3.91 -2.12
C PRO A 14 -9.28 -5.40 -2.43
N ASN A 15 -8.87 -5.79 -3.64
CA ASN A 15 -8.54 -7.18 -3.98
C ASN A 15 -7.02 -7.43 -4.01
N THR A 16 -6.21 -6.40 -3.75
CA THR A 16 -4.76 -6.58 -3.70
C THR A 16 -4.41 -7.48 -2.52
N PRO A 17 -3.62 -8.55 -2.76
CA PRO A 17 -3.17 -9.45 -1.72
C PRO A 17 -2.38 -8.73 -0.61
N PRO A 18 -2.51 -9.19 0.65
CA PRO A 18 -1.71 -8.75 1.79
C PRO A 18 -0.21 -8.65 1.53
N GLU A 19 0.37 -9.64 0.85
CA GLU A 19 1.79 -9.72 0.56
C GLU A 19 2.24 -8.59 -0.36
N GLN A 20 1.43 -8.27 -1.38
CA GLN A 20 1.70 -7.12 -2.26
C GLN A 20 1.53 -5.79 -1.51
N LEU A 21 0.55 -5.67 -0.61
CA LEU A 21 0.39 -4.46 0.21
C LEU A 21 1.59 -4.22 1.12
N ARG A 22 2.24 -5.29 1.63
CA ARG A 22 3.49 -5.18 2.40
C ARG A 22 4.66 -4.67 1.55
N GLU A 23 4.78 -5.13 0.30
CA GLU A 23 5.79 -4.59 -0.63
C GLU A 23 5.53 -3.13 -0.99
N LEU A 24 4.26 -2.71 -1.04
CA LEU A 24 3.89 -1.31 -1.28
C LEU A 24 4.11 -0.41 -0.05
N ALA A 25 4.02 -0.97 1.16
CA ALA A 25 4.25 -0.24 2.41
C ALA A 25 5.69 0.29 2.54
N VAL A 26 6.68 -0.42 1.98
CA VAL A 26 8.08 0.01 1.97
C VAL A 26 8.38 1.09 0.92
N CYS A 27 7.39 1.51 0.13
CA CYS A 27 7.55 2.58 -0.84
C CYS A 27 7.90 3.91 -0.14
N GLU A 28 8.84 4.68 -0.70
CA GLU A 28 9.20 6.00 -0.19
C GLU A 28 8.09 7.04 -0.39
N ASP A 29 7.19 6.82 -1.36
CA ASP A 29 6.06 7.72 -1.64
C ASP A 29 5.01 7.61 -0.54
N VAL A 30 4.88 8.71 0.22
CA VAL A 30 3.88 8.88 1.29
C VAL A 30 2.46 8.64 0.78
N ALA A 31 2.15 9.03 -0.47
CA ALA A 31 0.82 8.82 -1.04
C ALA A 31 0.52 7.32 -1.22
N ILE A 32 1.52 6.51 -1.59
CA ILE A 32 1.35 5.05 -1.69
C ILE A 32 1.11 4.46 -0.30
N ARG A 33 1.91 4.85 0.70
CA ARG A 33 1.73 4.36 2.08
C ARG A 33 0.36 4.70 2.65
N GLN A 34 -0.17 5.90 2.37
CA GLN A 34 -1.52 6.28 2.76
C GLN A 34 -2.60 5.43 2.07
N LEU A 35 -2.44 5.10 0.79
CA LEU A 35 -3.35 4.21 0.08
C LEU A 35 -3.30 2.79 0.64
N VAL A 36 -2.11 2.30 0.97
CA VAL A 36 -1.92 1.00 1.65
C VAL A 36 -2.65 1.02 2.99
N VAL A 37 -2.45 2.02 3.86
CA VAL A 37 -3.16 2.11 5.14
C VAL A 37 -4.68 2.16 4.98
N ALA A 38 -5.17 2.84 3.94
CA ALA A 38 -6.61 2.93 3.66
C ALA A 38 -7.20 1.65 3.05
N ASN A 39 -6.38 0.69 2.62
CA ASN A 39 -6.85 -0.54 1.99
C ASN A 39 -7.34 -1.55 3.05
N PRO A 40 -8.58 -2.07 2.93
CA PRO A 40 -9.14 -2.99 3.92
C PRO A 40 -8.42 -4.35 4.00
N ASN A 41 -7.68 -4.74 2.96
CA ASN A 41 -6.89 -5.97 2.97
C ASN A 41 -5.49 -5.77 3.57
N THR A 42 -5.14 -4.56 4.00
CA THR A 42 -3.83 -4.31 4.60
C THR A 42 -3.73 -4.99 5.95
N PRO A 43 -2.73 -5.85 6.14
CA PRO A 43 -2.52 -6.53 7.42
C PRO A 43 -2.32 -5.54 8.56
N THR A 44 -2.81 -5.89 9.74
CA THR A 44 -2.57 -5.10 10.95
C THR A 44 -1.09 -4.89 11.23
N GLU A 45 -0.22 -5.87 10.96
CA GLU A 45 1.24 -5.69 11.11
C GLU A 45 1.77 -4.52 10.27
N VAL A 46 1.34 -4.43 9.01
CA VAL A 46 1.72 -3.33 8.11
C VAL A 46 1.16 -1.99 8.59
N LEU A 47 -0.06 -1.97 9.14
CA LEU A 47 -0.64 -0.76 9.74
C LEU A 47 0.16 -0.27 10.95
N TRP A 48 0.70 -1.19 11.76
CA TRP A 48 1.55 -0.86 12.90
C TRP A 48 2.93 -0.33 12.48
N GLU A 49 3.48 -0.80 11.37
CA GLU A 49 4.77 -0.31 10.84
C GLU A 49 4.65 1.08 10.20
N LEU A 50 3.47 1.42 9.67
CA LEU A 50 3.19 2.70 9.00
C LEU A 50 2.62 3.77 9.94
N GLY A 51 2.26 3.40 11.17
CA GLY A 51 1.67 4.25 12.20
C GLY A 51 2.69 4.93 13.11
#